data_AF-A0A9W7ZZD2-F1
#
_entry.id   AF-A0A9W7ZZD2-F1
#
_cell.length_a   1.000
_cell.length_b   1.000
_cell.length_c   1.000
_cell.angle_alpha   90.00
_cell.angle_beta   90.00
_cell.angle_gamma   90.00
#
_symmetry.space_group_name_H-M   'P 1'
#
loop_
_entity.id
_entity.type
_entity.pdbx_description
1 polymer ?
#
loop_
_entity_poly.entity_id
_entity_poly.type
_entity_poly.pdbx_seq_one_letter_code
_entity_poly.pdbx_strand_id
1 'polypeptide(L)'
;MSRQIVIAISPEAPETRYTIQWAIDNFLRPNGDTVHLVSGVCLESDLDAISLGINAGDLAGYLIDIEDKNEASVAQAISEYAKLLSDANVSPRAPRPTPDSADRNILISLKSDVRDTVVKYIEDVKADTLIVGSRDLGVWKRLYTSGSASRVDERIKHSEGECHAIIEELANAVSELAQELSNHVDSLNRFANQTVKATLQDIANQEAHQENLQIQLLTFIGVMKSAYSELFESLGQSTDPVEMESETNH
;
A
#
# COMPACT_ATOMS: atom_id res chain seq x y z
N MET A 1 12.42 -29.85 14.40
CA MET A 1 13.45 -28.96 14.94
C MET A 1 12.88 -27.54 15.00
N SER A 2 13.13 -26.82 16.09
CA SER A 2 12.69 -25.43 16.24
C SER A 2 13.61 -24.53 15.39
N ARG A 3 13.05 -23.64 14.56
CA ARG A 3 13.85 -22.63 13.83
C ARG A 3 14.16 -21.44 14.74
N GLN A 4 15.35 -20.87 14.61
CA GLN A 4 15.74 -19.61 15.23
C GLN A 4 15.52 -18.48 14.23
N ILE A 5 14.55 -17.61 14.50
CA ILE A 5 14.19 -16.50 13.61
C ILE A 5 14.56 -15.19 14.29
N VAL A 6 15.30 -14.32 13.62
CA VAL A 6 15.60 -12.96 14.09
C VAL A 6 14.74 -11.98 13.31
N ILE A 7 14.08 -11.05 13.99
CA ILE A 7 13.32 -9.96 13.37
C ILE A 7 13.94 -8.64 13.81
N ALA A 8 14.44 -7.90 12.83
CA ALA A 8 14.93 -6.55 13.04
C ALA A 8 13.74 -5.60 13.23
N ILE A 9 13.76 -4.83 14.32
CA ILE A 9 12.73 -3.86 14.66
C ILE A 9 13.30 -2.46 14.69
N SER A 10 12.46 -1.48 14.34
CA SER A 10 12.72 -0.07 14.55
C SER A 10 11.59 0.51 15.40
N PRO A 11 11.84 0.91 16.67
CA PRO A 11 10.79 1.34 17.60
C PRO A 11 9.96 2.52 17.09
N GLU A 12 10.59 3.42 16.33
CA GLU A 12 9.94 4.62 15.80
C GLU A 12 9.21 4.36 14.48
N ALA A 13 9.49 3.24 13.81
CA ALA A 13 8.87 2.92 12.53
C ALA A 13 7.54 2.18 12.73
N PRO A 14 6.39 2.77 12.36
CA PRO A 14 5.09 2.10 12.47
C PRO A 14 5.02 0.84 11.59
N GLU A 15 5.82 0.77 10.54
CA GLU A 15 5.92 -0.39 9.65
C GLU A 15 6.49 -1.64 10.32
N THR A 16 7.25 -1.51 11.41
CA THR A 16 7.75 -2.65 12.19
C THR A 16 6.59 -3.57 12.60
N ARG A 17 5.47 -2.98 13.06
CA ARG A 17 4.28 -3.73 13.45
C ARG A 17 3.69 -4.51 12.27
N TYR A 18 3.66 -3.90 11.09
CA TYR A 18 3.18 -4.56 9.87
C TYR A 18 4.08 -5.73 9.48
N THR A 19 5.41 -5.55 9.54
CA THR A 19 6.38 -6.61 9.26
C THR A 19 6.20 -7.81 10.19
N ILE A 20 6.01 -7.55 11.48
CA ILE A 20 5.79 -8.61 12.48
C ILE A 20 4.45 -9.31 12.24
N GLN A 21 3.38 -8.56 11.98
CA GLN A 21 2.07 -9.15 11.69
C GLN A 21 2.11 -10.00 10.42
N TRP A 22 2.73 -9.49 9.36
CA TRP A 22 2.93 -10.26 8.13
C TRP A 22 3.72 -11.54 8.38
N ALA A 23 4.79 -11.47 9.18
CA ALA A 23 5.59 -12.64 9.53
C ALA A 23 4.75 -13.68 10.29
N ILE A 24 3.90 -13.25 11.24
CA ILE A 24 2.96 -14.11 11.95
C ILE A 24 2.01 -14.80 10.96
N ASP A 25 1.41 -14.04 10.05
CA ASP A 25 0.35 -14.53 9.18
C ASP A 25 0.87 -15.44 8.04
N ASN A 26 2.13 -15.27 7.62
CA ASN A 26 2.63 -15.86 6.37
C ASN A 26 3.88 -16.75 6.54
N PHE A 27 4.67 -16.60 7.60
CA PHE A 27 6.00 -17.20 7.67
C PHE A 27 6.26 -18.00 8.96
N LEU A 28 5.87 -17.44 10.10
CA LEU A 28 6.13 -18.01 11.41
C LEU A 28 5.21 -19.19 11.67
N ARG A 29 5.78 -20.26 12.24
CA ARG A 29 5.05 -21.47 12.61
C ARG A 29 4.75 -21.45 14.11
N PRO A 30 3.47 -21.50 14.49
CA PRO A 30 3.10 -21.67 15.90
C PRO A 30 3.80 -22.89 16.50
N ASN A 31 4.35 -22.74 17.71
CA ASN A 31 5.10 -23.79 18.44
C ASN A 31 6.33 -24.40 17.73
N GLY A 32 6.71 -23.91 16.54
CA GLY A 32 7.81 -24.46 15.74
C GLY A 32 8.98 -23.50 15.53
N ASP A 33 8.80 -22.24 15.88
CA ASP A 33 9.80 -21.19 15.72
C ASP A 33 10.04 -20.48 17.05
N THR A 34 11.30 -20.08 17.26
CA THR A 34 11.76 -19.24 18.34
C THR A 34 12.15 -17.90 17.76
N VAL A 35 11.48 -16.84 18.18
CA VAL A 35 11.68 -15.50 17.61
C VAL A 35 12.52 -14.62 18.54
N HIS A 36 13.56 -14.03 17.98
CA HIS A 36 14.44 -13.04 18.58
C HIS A 36 14.12 -11.68 17.95
N LEU A 37 13.62 -10.73 18.74
CA LEU A 37 13.48 -9.34 18.30
C LEU A 37 14.83 -8.66 18.50
N VAL A 38 15.31 -7.89 17.51
CA VAL A 38 16.55 -7.12 17.64
C VAL A 38 16.35 -5.70 17.17
N SER A 39 16.70 -4.73 18.01
CA SER A 39 16.80 -3.32 17.60
C SER A 39 18.26 -2.93 17.63
N GLY A 40 18.74 -2.34 16.54
CA GLY A 40 20.04 -1.69 16.49
C GLY A 40 19.91 -0.22 16.87
N VAL A 41 20.59 0.20 17.93
CA VAL A 41 20.74 1.63 18.26
C VAL A 41 22.18 2.02 17.96
N CYS A 42 22.35 2.94 17.01
CA CYS A 42 23.65 3.52 16.67
C CYS A 42 23.69 4.94 17.22
N LEU A 43 24.66 5.21 18.10
CA LEU A 43 24.96 6.56 18.58
C LEU A 43 26.23 7.11 17.93
N GLU A 44 26.78 6.43 16.91
CA GLU A 44 27.83 6.99 16.07
C GLU A 44 27.24 8.10 15.21
N SER A 45 27.16 9.27 15.79
CA SER A 45 27.18 10.47 14.99
C SER A 45 28.64 10.81 14.73
N ASP A 46 29.02 10.89 13.45
CA ASP A 46 30.06 11.79 12.97
C ASP A 46 29.70 13.28 13.24
N LEU A 47 28.81 13.57 14.20
CA LEU A 47 28.69 14.89 14.78
C LEU A 47 30.00 15.15 15.49
N ASP A 48 30.88 15.82 14.76
CA ASP A 48 31.87 16.73 15.33
C ASP A 48 31.10 17.71 16.24
N ALA A 49 30.77 17.28 17.45
CA ALA A 49 30.13 18.12 18.45
C ALA A 49 31.03 19.31 18.82
N ILE A 50 32.33 19.15 18.56
CA ILE A 50 33.35 20.21 18.54
C ILE A 50 33.02 21.28 17.47
N SER A 51 32.55 20.88 16.28
CA SER A 51 32.11 21.80 15.21
C SER A 51 30.78 22.50 15.50
N LEU A 52 29.97 21.98 16.43
CA LEU A 52 28.75 22.65 16.92
C LEU A 52 28.98 23.56 18.14
N GLY A 53 30.23 23.66 18.64
CA GLY A 53 30.56 24.51 19.78
C GLY A 53 29.98 24.02 21.13
N ILE A 54 29.57 22.76 21.21
CA ILE A 54 29.04 22.15 22.44
C ILE A 54 30.21 21.77 23.35
N ASN A 55 30.13 22.12 24.63
CA ASN A 55 31.15 21.72 25.61
C ASN A 55 31.14 20.20 25.78
N ALA A 56 32.31 19.57 25.81
CA ALA A 56 32.46 18.11 25.89
C ALA A 56 31.71 17.49 27.09
N GLY A 57 31.60 18.22 28.21
CA GLY A 57 30.83 17.78 29.37
C GLY A 57 29.32 17.74 29.13
N ASP A 58 28.77 18.74 28.43
CA ASP A 58 27.35 18.83 28.10
C ASP A 58 26.96 17.80 27.03
N LEU A 59 27.87 17.51 26.09
CA LEU A 59 27.69 16.47 25.08
C LEU A 59 27.58 15.08 25.72
N ALA A 60 28.43 14.76 26.69
CA ALA A 60 28.41 13.45 27.35
C ALA A 60 27.08 13.21 28.06
N GLY A 61 26.56 14.21 28.79
CA GLY A 61 25.24 14.12 29.42
C GLY A 61 24.12 13.96 28.40
N TYR A 62 24.15 14.74 27.31
CA TYR A 62 23.16 14.65 26.24
C TYR A 62 23.14 13.29 25.53
N LEU A 63 24.30 12.68 25.28
CA LEU A 63 24.39 11.35 24.67
C LEU A 63 23.84 10.26 25.58
N ILE A 64 24.10 10.34 26.90
CA ILE A 64 23.53 9.43 27.90
C ILE A 64 22.00 9.57 27.92
N ASP A 65 21.47 10.79 27.93
CA ASP A 65 20.02 11.03 27.93
C ASP A 65 19.35 10.47 26.66
N ILE A 66 19.98 10.61 25.50
CA ILE A 66 19.49 9.99 24.25
C ILE A 66 19.53 8.48 24.35
N GLU A 67 20.61 7.91 24.88
CA GLU A 67 20.75 6.47 25.05
C GLU A 67 19.65 5.91 25.94
N ASP A 68 19.45 6.49 27.13
CA ASP A 68 18.44 6.08 28.09
C ASP A 68 17.03 6.16 27.47
N LYS A 69 16.75 7.24 26.73
CA LYS A 69 15.47 7.42 26.04
C LYS A 69 15.27 6.38 24.93
N ASN A 70 16.32 6.09 24.16
CA ASN A 70 16.27 5.08 23.11
C ASN A 70 16.11 3.67 23.71
N GLU A 71 16.84 3.33 24.78
CA GLU A 71 16.71 2.05 25.47
C GLU A 71 15.29 1.84 26.00
N ALA A 72 14.71 2.87 26.63
CA ALA A 72 13.34 2.80 27.12
C ALA A 72 12.32 2.58 25.98
N SER A 73 12.48 3.32 24.87
CA SER A 73 11.63 3.19 23.68
C SER A 73 11.73 1.79 23.05
N VAL A 74 12.96 1.28 22.90
CA VAL A 74 13.21 -0.07 22.38
C VAL A 74 12.61 -1.13 23.30
N ALA A 75 12.82 -1.02 24.61
CA ALA A 75 12.30 -1.99 25.58
C ALA A 75 10.77 -2.03 25.55
N GLN A 76 10.12 -0.88 25.44
CA GLN A 76 8.68 -0.79 25.28
C GLN A 76 8.20 -1.48 23.99
N ALA A 77 8.83 -1.18 22.86
CA ALA A 77 8.48 -1.78 21.56
C ALA A 77 8.67 -3.30 21.56
N ILE A 78 9.79 -3.81 22.11
CA ILE A 78 10.03 -5.25 22.24
C ILE A 78 8.95 -5.91 23.09
N SER A 79 8.55 -5.29 24.21
CA SER A 79 7.49 -5.82 25.07
C SER A 79 6.15 -5.93 24.34
N GLU A 80 5.77 -4.88 23.60
CA GLU A 80 4.56 -4.88 22.78
C GLU A 80 4.58 -5.98 21.72
N TYR A 81 5.67 -6.08 20.97
CA TYR A 81 5.80 -7.06 19.89
C TYR A 81 5.96 -8.49 20.39
N ALA A 82 6.61 -8.71 21.52
CA ALA A 82 6.67 -10.01 22.18
C ALA A 82 5.27 -10.48 22.61
N LYS A 83 4.41 -9.55 23.03
CA LYS A 83 3.01 -9.86 23.31
C LYS A 83 2.27 -10.28 22.05
N LEU A 84 2.42 -9.57 20.94
CA LEU A 84 1.81 -9.96 19.65
C LEU A 84 2.22 -11.36 19.20
N LEU A 85 3.51 -11.71 19.33
CA LEU A 85 4.01 -13.04 19.01
C LEU A 85 3.44 -14.12 19.95
N SER A 86 3.35 -13.81 21.25
CA SER A 86 2.79 -14.72 22.25
C SER A 86 1.31 -15.00 21.99
N ASP A 87 0.53 -13.96 21.68
CA ASP A 87 -0.89 -14.06 21.36
C ASP A 87 -1.13 -14.94 20.11
N ALA A 88 -0.15 -15.02 19.21
CA ALA A 88 -0.13 -15.89 18.03
C ALA A 88 0.42 -17.31 18.28
N ASN A 89 0.69 -17.70 19.53
CA ASN A 89 1.36 -18.97 19.90
C ASN A 89 2.73 -19.17 19.23
N VAL A 90 3.42 -18.08 18.88
CA VAL A 90 4.83 -18.10 18.49
C VAL A 90 5.64 -17.83 19.73
N SER A 91 6.57 -18.70 20.09
CA SER A 91 7.36 -18.54 21.31
C SER A 91 8.32 -17.35 21.12
N PRO A 92 8.04 -16.18 21.73
CA PRO A 92 9.01 -15.11 21.72
C PRO A 92 10.04 -15.50 22.76
N ARG A 93 11.31 -15.56 22.37
CA ARG A 93 12.35 -15.72 23.38
C ARG A 93 12.47 -14.38 24.08
N ALA A 94 11.82 -14.22 25.22
CA ALA A 94 11.93 -13.00 26.02
C ALA A 94 13.39 -12.80 26.47
N PRO A 95 13.89 -11.55 26.55
CA PRO A 95 15.24 -11.28 27.02
C PRO A 95 15.40 -11.81 28.45
N ARG A 96 16.48 -12.55 28.70
CA ARG A 96 16.86 -12.88 30.07
C ARG A 96 17.62 -11.68 30.63
N PRO A 97 17.17 -11.08 31.74
CA PRO A 97 17.98 -10.09 32.43
C PRO A 97 19.08 -10.84 33.19
N THR A 98 20.23 -11.06 32.55
CA THR A 98 21.46 -11.38 33.27
C THR A 98 22.27 -10.11 33.50
N PRO A 99 22.92 -9.93 34.66
CA PRO A 99 23.64 -8.70 35.00
C PRO A 99 24.87 -8.47 34.12
N ASP A 100 25.43 -9.53 33.54
CA ASP A 100 26.70 -9.50 32.82
C ASP A 100 26.51 -9.96 31.37
N SER A 101 26.26 -9.01 30.47
CA SER A 101 26.50 -9.10 29.02
C SER A 101 25.73 -10.13 28.15
N ALA A 102 25.49 -9.73 26.90
CA ALA A 102 25.15 -10.52 25.70
C ALA A 102 23.74 -11.12 25.51
N ASP A 103 22.92 -11.31 26.54
CA ASP A 103 21.60 -11.98 26.40
C ASP A 103 20.40 -11.02 26.26
N ARG A 104 20.65 -9.78 25.82
CA ARG A 104 19.60 -8.80 25.52
C ARG A 104 19.17 -8.96 24.05
N ASN A 105 17.86 -9.13 23.83
CA ASN A 105 17.19 -8.86 22.55
C ASN A 105 17.26 -7.37 22.14
N ILE A 106 17.89 -6.55 22.98
CA ILE A 106 18.21 -5.17 22.72
C ILE A 106 19.70 -5.13 22.38
N LEU A 107 20.02 -4.95 21.10
CA LEU A 107 21.39 -4.76 20.64
C LEU A 107 21.69 -3.26 20.56
N ILE A 108 21.92 -2.66 21.73
CA ILE A 108 22.47 -1.30 21.80
C ILE A 108 23.97 -1.40 21.53
N SER A 109 24.42 -0.84 20.41
CA SER A 109 25.83 -0.83 20.05
C SER A 109 26.38 0.58 20.29
N LEU A 110 27.02 0.75 21.45
CA LEU A 110 27.63 2.01 21.88
C LEU A 110 28.99 2.29 21.26
N LYS A 111 29.71 1.25 20.84
CA LYS A 111 31.16 1.33 20.51
C LYS A 111 31.56 0.61 19.24
N SER A 112 30.67 -0.17 18.66
CA SER A 112 30.91 -0.92 17.43
C SER A 112 29.79 -0.63 16.44
N ASP A 113 30.10 -0.81 15.18
CA ASP A 113 29.12 -0.77 14.12
C ASP A 113 27.92 -1.67 14.45
N VAL A 114 26.72 -1.10 14.43
CA VAL A 114 25.47 -1.83 14.73
C VAL A 114 25.33 -3.07 13.84
N ARG A 115 25.89 -3.04 12.63
CA ARG A 115 25.91 -4.16 11.68
C ARG A 115 26.68 -5.34 12.22
N ASP A 116 27.91 -5.10 12.66
CA ASP A 116 28.77 -6.15 13.18
C ASP A 116 28.15 -6.76 14.43
N THR A 117 27.51 -5.94 15.26
CA THR A 117 26.77 -6.41 16.44
C THR A 117 25.59 -7.29 16.06
N VAL A 118 24.80 -6.92 15.05
CA VAL A 118 23.65 -7.72 14.58
C VAL A 118 24.10 -8.99 13.89
N VAL A 119 25.11 -8.93 13.02
CA VAL A 119 25.69 -10.10 12.36
C VAL A 119 26.25 -11.07 13.40
N LYS A 120 27.03 -10.57 14.35
CA LYS A 120 27.57 -11.37 15.45
C LYS A 120 26.44 -12.00 16.26
N TYR A 121 25.38 -11.25 16.57
CA TYR A 121 24.23 -11.81 17.29
C TYR A 121 23.54 -12.93 16.52
N ILE A 122 23.27 -12.74 15.22
CA ILE A 122 22.70 -13.75 14.33
C ILE A 122 23.58 -15.01 14.30
N GLU A 123 24.90 -14.84 14.24
CA GLU A 123 25.87 -15.93 14.30
C GLU A 123 25.90 -16.63 15.67
N ASP A 124 25.79 -15.88 16.76
CA ASP A 124 25.82 -16.40 18.13
C ASP A 124 24.54 -17.22 18.43
N VAL A 125 23.37 -16.72 18.03
CA VAL A 125 22.09 -17.43 18.20
C VAL A 125 21.86 -18.52 17.16
N LYS A 126 22.73 -18.62 16.14
CA LYS A 126 22.60 -19.53 14.99
C LYS A 126 21.24 -19.37 14.32
N ALA A 127 20.88 -18.13 13.99
CA ALA A 127 19.62 -17.83 13.35
C ALA A 127 19.53 -18.50 11.97
N ASP A 128 18.41 -19.15 11.70
CA ASP A 128 18.08 -19.73 10.39
C ASP A 128 17.60 -18.65 9.42
N THR A 129 17.03 -17.55 9.93
CA THR A 129 16.46 -16.49 9.10
C THR A 129 16.49 -15.15 9.82
N LEU A 130 16.81 -14.09 9.06
CA LEU A 130 16.64 -12.70 9.45
C LEU A 130 15.47 -12.08 8.65
N ILE A 131 14.51 -11.48 9.34
CA ILE A 131 13.40 -10.73 8.76
C ILE A 131 13.63 -9.25 9.01
N VAL A 132 13.55 -8.44 7.94
CA VAL A 132 13.68 -6.98 7.99
C VAL A 132 12.56 -6.35 7.17
N GLY A 133 11.92 -5.31 7.70
CA GLY A 133 10.90 -4.56 6.96
C GLY A 133 11.53 -3.81 5.78
N SER A 134 10.84 -3.79 4.63
CA SER A 134 11.34 -3.15 3.41
C SER A 134 11.54 -1.64 3.54
N ARG A 135 10.80 -0.98 4.44
CA ARG A 135 10.97 0.44 4.76
C ARG A 135 11.98 0.66 5.88
N ASP A 136 12.16 -0.32 6.75
CA ASP A 136 13.25 -0.35 7.73
C ASP A 136 14.60 -0.52 7.04
N LEU A 137 14.63 -1.08 5.82
CA LEU A 137 15.82 -1.06 4.96
C LEU A 137 16.35 0.35 4.75
N GLY A 138 15.58 1.44 4.86
CA GLY A 138 16.15 2.79 4.77
C GLY A 138 17.13 3.09 5.92
N VAL A 139 16.75 2.70 7.13
CA VAL A 139 17.56 2.84 8.35
C VAL A 139 18.70 1.82 8.34
N TRP A 140 18.39 0.56 8.04
CA TRP A 140 19.39 -0.50 7.95
C TRP A 140 20.37 -0.28 6.80
N LYS A 141 19.94 0.16 5.61
CA LYS A 141 20.83 0.47 4.48
C LYS A 141 21.77 1.61 4.82
N ARG A 142 21.32 2.64 5.54
CA ARG A 142 22.22 3.70 6.03
C ARG A 142 23.30 3.10 6.93
N LEU A 143 22.92 2.27 7.89
CA LEU A 143 23.89 1.52 8.71
C LEU A 143 24.82 0.69 7.80
N TYR A 144 24.28 -0.09 6.85
CA TYR A 144 25.01 -0.97 5.89
C TYR A 144 25.87 -0.26 4.86
N THR A 145 25.72 1.04 4.65
CA THR A 145 26.49 1.79 3.64
C THR A 145 27.41 2.86 4.22
N SER A 146 27.35 3.17 5.52
CA SER A 146 28.11 4.29 6.11
C SER A 146 29.47 3.95 6.74
N GLY A 147 29.85 2.68 6.94
CA GLY A 147 31.14 2.32 7.54
C GLY A 147 32.04 1.43 6.66
N SER A 148 33.33 1.77 6.62
CA SER A 148 34.48 1.20 5.89
C SER A 148 34.30 -0.22 5.31
N ALA A 149 34.08 -0.23 4.00
CA ALA A 149 33.87 -1.38 3.13
C ALA A 149 35.18 -2.13 2.81
N SER A 150 35.61 -3.09 3.64
CA SER A 150 36.74 -3.96 3.24
C SER A 150 36.55 -5.47 3.41
N ARG A 151 35.57 -5.94 4.19
CA ARG A 151 35.29 -7.39 4.35
C ARG A 151 33.89 -7.83 3.96
N VAL A 152 32.91 -6.93 4.08
CA VAL A 152 31.55 -7.16 3.59
C VAL A 152 31.49 -6.89 2.08
N ASP A 153 32.42 -6.09 1.54
CA ASP A 153 32.43 -5.62 0.15
C ASP A 153 32.69 -6.73 -0.88
N GLU A 154 33.46 -7.78 -0.56
CA GLU A 154 33.66 -8.94 -1.47
C GLU A 154 32.45 -9.89 -1.50
N ARG A 155 31.76 -10.07 -0.37
CA ARG A 155 30.51 -10.84 -0.32
C ARG A 155 29.32 -10.04 -0.86
N ILE A 156 29.31 -8.72 -0.63
CA ILE A 156 28.33 -7.80 -1.21
C ILE A 156 28.52 -7.74 -2.71
N LYS A 157 29.74 -7.60 -3.26
CA LYS A 157 29.96 -7.62 -4.72
C LYS A 157 29.52 -8.92 -5.39
N HIS A 158 29.75 -10.06 -4.72
CA HIS A 158 29.26 -11.34 -5.24
C HIS A 158 27.72 -11.43 -5.17
N SER A 159 27.10 -10.93 -4.09
CA SER A 159 25.64 -10.83 -3.97
C SER A 159 25.03 -9.69 -4.80
N GLU A 160 25.78 -8.67 -5.19
CA GLU A 160 25.33 -7.54 -6.00
C GLU A 160 25.17 -7.98 -7.45
N GLY A 161 26.02 -8.88 -7.93
CA GLY A 161 25.80 -9.55 -9.22
C GLY A 161 24.51 -10.36 -9.24
N GLU A 162 24.24 -11.14 -8.18
CA GLU A 162 22.99 -11.91 -8.04
C GLU A 162 21.77 -11.00 -7.83
N CYS A 163 21.90 -9.95 -7.01
CA CYS A 163 20.85 -8.94 -6.81
C CYS A 163 20.57 -8.15 -8.08
N HIS A 164 21.58 -7.82 -8.90
CA HIS A 164 21.35 -7.17 -10.19
C HIS A 164 20.61 -8.08 -11.16
N ALA A 165 20.95 -9.37 -11.22
CA ALA A 165 20.19 -10.33 -12.02
C ALA A 165 18.73 -10.43 -11.54
N ILE A 166 18.50 -10.50 -10.23
CA ILE A 166 17.14 -10.53 -9.65
C ILE A 166 16.38 -9.22 -9.91
N ILE A 167 17.05 -8.06 -9.80
CA ILE A 167 16.44 -6.76 -10.09
C ILE A 167 16.07 -6.65 -11.57
N GLU A 168 16.91 -7.16 -12.48
CA GLU A 168 16.65 -7.16 -13.91
C GLU A 168 15.51 -8.12 -14.28
N GLU A 169 15.46 -9.32 -13.70
CA GLU A 169 14.32 -10.23 -13.82
C GLU A 169 13.03 -9.61 -13.28
N LEU A 170 13.09 -8.95 -12.13
CA LEU A 170 11.94 -8.26 -11.54
C LEU A 170 11.48 -7.09 -12.42
N ALA A 171 12.42 -6.31 -12.97
CA ALA A 171 12.11 -5.22 -13.88
C ALA A 171 11.44 -5.72 -15.16
N ASN A 172 11.91 -6.85 -15.71
CA ASN A 172 11.31 -7.49 -16.87
C ASN A 172 9.90 -8.00 -16.54
N ALA A 173 9.71 -8.69 -15.41
CA ALA A 173 8.39 -9.15 -14.98
C ALA A 173 7.40 -7.99 -14.75
N VAL A 174 7.85 -6.88 -14.18
CA VAL A 174 7.04 -5.67 -14.01
C VAL A 174 6.68 -5.06 -15.37
N SER A 175 7.62 -5.06 -16.32
CA SER A 175 7.38 -4.54 -17.67
C SER A 175 6.36 -5.40 -18.43
N GLU A 176 6.46 -6.73 -18.34
CA GLU A 176 5.50 -7.67 -18.92
C GLU A 176 4.10 -7.47 -18.32
N LEU A 177 4.01 -7.36 -16.99
CA LEU A 177 2.74 -7.16 -16.30
C LEU A 177 2.11 -5.80 -16.63
N ALA A 178 2.93 -4.75 -16.77
CA ALA A 178 2.47 -3.44 -17.22
C ALA A 178 1.93 -3.49 -18.66
N GLN A 179 2.60 -4.23 -19.55
CA GLN A 179 2.14 -4.41 -20.93
C GLN A 179 0.83 -5.20 -20.99
N GLU A 180 0.69 -6.26 -20.21
CA GLU A 180 -0.54 -7.06 -20.13
C GLU A 180 -1.71 -6.23 -19.57
N LEU A 181 -1.46 -5.44 -18.52
CA LEU A 181 -2.46 -4.52 -17.97
C LEU A 181 -2.89 -3.47 -19.01
N SER A 182 -1.93 -2.89 -19.75
CA SER A 182 -2.23 -1.93 -20.82
C SER A 182 -3.12 -2.56 -21.89
N ASN A 183 -2.80 -3.79 -22.32
CA ASN A 183 -3.60 -4.52 -23.30
C ASN A 183 -5.03 -4.80 -22.78
N HIS A 184 -5.16 -5.12 -21.49
CA HIS A 184 -6.46 -5.38 -20.87
C HIS A 184 -7.33 -4.12 -20.80
N VAL A 185 -6.73 -2.98 -20.41
CA VAL A 185 -7.41 -1.67 -20.38
C VAL A 185 -7.87 -1.27 -21.79
N ASP A 186 -7.03 -1.44 -22.81
CA ASP A 186 -7.41 -1.16 -24.20
C ASP A 186 -8.56 -2.04 -24.68
N SER A 187 -8.57 -3.32 -24.30
CA SER A 187 -9.67 -4.24 -24.62
C SER A 187 -10.98 -3.81 -23.96
N LEU A 188 -10.95 -3.44 -22.68
CA LEU A 188 -12.12 -2.93 -21.94
C LEU A 188 -12.65 -1.63 -22.57
N ASN A 189 -11.76 -0.72 -22.94
CA ASN A 189 -12.14 0.53 -23.59
C ASN A 189 -12.80 0.29 -24.95
N ARG A 190 -12.27 -0.64 -25.77
CA ARG A 190 -12.91 -1.02 -27.05
C ARG A 190 -14.30 -1.62 -26.82
N PHE A 191 -14.45 -2.50 -25.84
CA PHE A 191 -15.73 -3.11 -25.51
C PHE A 191 -16.77 -2.07 -25.04
N ALA A 192 -16.37 -1.16 -24.15
CA ALA A 192 -17.23 -0.08 -23.67
C ALA A 192 -17.67 0.83 -24.83
N ASN A 193 -16.74 1.23 -25.70
CA ASN A 193 -17.05 2.08 -26.86
C ASN A 193 -17.99 1.38 -27.86
N GLN A 194 -17.83 0.07 -28.09
CA GLN A 194 -18.74 -0.70 -28.93
C GLN A 194 -20.15 -0.77 -28.32
N THR A 195 -20.23 -0.99 -27.01
CA THR A 195 -21.51 -1.04 -26.27
C THR A 195 -22.23 0.29 -26.34
N VAL A 196 -21.54 1.41 -26.08
CA VAL A 196 -22.10 2.77 -26.18
C VAL A 196 -22.55 3.08 -27.61
N LYS A 197 -21.78 2.67 -28.61
CA LYS A 197 -22.16 2.88 -30.02
C LYS A 197 -23.42 2.10 -30.38
N ALA A 198 -23.56 0.86 -29.89
CA ALA A 198 -24.75 0.06 -30.12
C ALA A 198 -25.99 0.67 -29.44
N THR A 199 -25.88 1.11 -28.18
CA THR A 199 -27.01 1.73 -27.48
C THR A 199 -27.43 3.05 -28.11
N LEU A 200 -26.48 3.88 -28.58
CA LEU A 200 -26.81 5.11 -29.32
C LEU A 200 -27.54 4.83 -30.63
N GLN A 201 -27.15 3.76 -31.35
CA GLN A 201 -27.85 3.35 -32.57
C GLN A 201 -29.28 2.90 -32.27
N ASP A 202 -29.48 2.15 -31.19
CA ASP A 202 -30.81 1.70 -30.77
C ASP A 202 -31.71 2.87 -30.37
N ILE A 203 -31.18 3.87 -29.64
CA ILE A 203 -31.90 5.10 -29.30
C ILE A 203 -32.30 5.85 -30.58
N ALA A 204 -31.38 6.04 -31.53
CA ALA A 204 -31.69 6.71 -32.79
C ALA A 204 -32.79 5.97 -33.60
N ASN A 205 -32.77 4.63 -33.58
CA ASN A 205 -33.81 3.82 -34.21
C ASN A 205 -35.17 3.98 -33.51
N GLN A 206 -35.18 4.09 -32.17
CA GLN A 206 -36.41 4.35 -31.40
C GLN A 206 -36.98 5.74 -31.67
N GLU A 207 -36.14 6.77 -31.74
CA GLU A 207 -36.55 8.14 -32.08
C GLU A 207 -37.17 8.19 -33.47
N ALA A 208 -36.53 7.59 -34.47
CA ALA A 208 -37.08 7.50 -35.83
C ALA A 208 -38.42 6.74 -35.87
N HIS A 209 -38.59 5.72 -35.03
CA HIS A 209 -39.86 5.00 -34.90
C HIS A 209 -40.95 5.88 -34.26
N GLN A 210 -40.61 6.66 -33.23
CA GLN A 210 -41.54 7.60 -32.59
C GLN A 210 -41.99 8.72 -33.55
N GLU A 211 -41.07 9.27 -34.34
CA GLU A 211 -41.39 10.26 -35.37
C GLU A 211 -42.37 9.69 -36.41
N ASN A 212 -42.15 8.45 -36.86
CA ASN A 212 -43.06 7.78 -37.78
C ASN A 212 -44.47 7.60 -37.17
N LEU A 213 -44.56 7.17 -35.91
CA LEU A 213 -45.84 7.07 -35.21
C LEU A 213 -46.56 8.42 -35.07
N GLN A 214 -45.82 9.50 -34.79
CA GLN A 214 -46.39 10.86 -34.75
C GLN A 214 -46.95 11.28 -36.11
N ILE A 215 -46.22 11.03 -37.20
CA ILE A 215 -46.68 11.32 -38.57
C ILE A 215 -47.96 10.53 -38.89
N GLN A 216 -48.01 9.24 -38.54
CA GLN A 216 -49.20 8.41 -38.75
C GLN A 216 -50.41 8.93 -37.96
N LEU A 217 -50.22 9.30 -36.69
CA LEU A 217 -51.27 9.85 -35.85
C LEU A 217 -51.81 11.19 -36.41
N LEU A 218 -50.92 12.10 -36.81
CA LEU A 218 -51.31 13.38 -37.43
C LEU A 218 -52.07 13.16 -38.74
N THR A 219 -51.63 12.20 -39.55
CA THR A 219 -52.30 11.81 -40.80
C THR A 219 -53.71 11.29 -40.51
N PHE A 220 -53.85 10.38 -39.55
CA PHE A 220 -55.15 9.85 -39.13
C PHE A 220 -56.10 10.95 -38.62
N ILE A 221 -55.61 11.85 -37.76
CA ILE A 221 -56.39 13.01 -37.28
C ILE A 221 -56.85 13.88 -38.46
N GLY A 222 -55.98 14.10 -39.45
CA GLY A 222 -56.31 14.85 -40.67
C GLY A 222 -57.45 14.20 -41.47
N VAL A 223 -57.36 12.88 -41.71
CA VAL A 223 -58.41 12.11 -42.41
C VAL A 223 -59.73 12.17 -41.66
N MET A 224 -59.71 11.96 -40.34
CA MET A 224 -60.92 12.03 -39.51
C MET A 224 -61.55 13.41 -39.55
N LYS A 225 -60.77 14.49 -39.42
CA LYS A 225 -61.27 15.86 -39.53
C LYS A 225 -61.98 16.10 -40.87
N SER A 226 -61.38 15.66 -41.97
CA SER A 226 -61.99 15.77 -43.32
C SER A 226 -63.33 15.03 -43.40
N ALA A 227 -63.38 13.78 -42.94
CA ALA A 227 -64.59 12.97 -42.96
C ALA A 227 -65.71 13.56 -42.10
N TYR A 228 -65.36 14.13 -40.93
CA TYR A 228 -66.34 14.83 -40.09
C TYR A 228 -66.87 16.09 -40.77
N SER A 229 -66.00 16.91 -41.40
CA SER A 229 -66.43 18.11 -42.14
C SER A 229 -67.41 17.76 -43.25
N GLU A 230 -67.12 16.74 -44.07
CA GLU A 230 -68.03 16.27 -45.14
C GLU A 230 -69.38 15.80 -44.58
N LEU A 231 -69.38 15.09 -43.45
CA LEU A 231 -70.60 14.61 -42.81
C LEU A 231 -71.46 15.77 -42.29
N PHE A 232 -70.85 16.79 -41.66
CA PHE A 232 -71.56 17.98 -41.20
C PHE A 232 -72.14 18.81 -42.35
N GLU A 233 -71.38 19.01 -43.43
CA GLU A 233 -71.88 19.67 -44.65
C GLU A 233 -73.09 18.92 -45.23
N SER A 234 -73.06 17.59 -45.24
CA SER A 234 -74.18 16.76 -45.74
C SER A 234 -75.47 16.89 -44.90
N LEU A 235 -75.36 17.23 -43.61
CA LEU A 235 -76.49 17.40 -42.70
C LEU A 235 -77.13 18.80 -42.79
N GLY A 236 -76.63 19.68 -43.67
CA GLY A 236 -77.17 21.03 -43.85
C GLY A 236 -76.93 21.96 -42.65
N GLN A 237 -76.05 21.59 -41.73
CA GLN A 237 -75.58 22.48 -40.67
C GLN A 237 -74.40 23.28 -41.22
N SER A 238 -74.57 24.60 -41.35
CA SER A 238 -73.47 25.49 -41.72
C SER A 238 -72.34 25.32 -40.69
N THR A 239 -71.13 25.05 -41.18
CA THR A 239 -69.90 24.97 -40.38
C THR A 239 -69.31 26.34 -40.07
N ASP A 240 -70.06 27.43 -40.27
CA ASP A 240 -69.60 28.75 -39.85
C ASP A 240 -69.23 28.68 -38.37
N PRO A 241 -67.97 29.00 -38.01
CA PRO A 241 -67.57 28.98 -36.62
C PRO A 241 -68.48 29.96 -35.89
N VAL A 242 -69.32 29.43 -34.99
CA VAL A 242 -70.04 30.27 -34.02
C VAL A 242 -68.94 31.04 -33.30
N GLU A 243 -68.82 32.34 -33.60
CA GLU A 243 -68.01 33.27 -32.83
C GLU A 243 -68.55 33.18 -31.39
N MET A 244 -67.94 32.32 -30.58
CA MET A 244 -68.09 32.41 -29.14
C MET A 244 -67.35 33.68 -28.75
N GLU A 245 -68.08 34.80 -28.78
CA GLU A 245 -67.68 36.03 -28.12
C GLU A 245 -67.29 35.64 -26.69
N SER A 246 -66.00 35.80 -26.40
CA SER A 246 -65.46 35.60 -25.06
C SER A 246 -66.00 36.71 -24.16
N GLU A 247 -67.16 36.48 -23.53
CA GLU A 247 -67.55 37.20 -22.33
C GLU A 247 -66.60 36.81 -21.19
N THR A 248 -65.40 37.39 -21.18
CA THR A 248 -64.62 37.56 -19.96
C THR A 248 -65.27 38.67 -19.13
N ASN A 249 -66.20 38.29 -18.25
CA ASN A 249 -66.66 39.14 -17.16
C ASN A 249 -66.31 38.48 -15.82
N HIS A 250 -65.45 39.18 -15.08
CA HIS A 250 -65.06 39.06 -13.66
C HIS A 250 -64.14 37.93 -13.22
#